data_AF-A0AAD0THN9-F1
#
_entry.id   AF-A0AAD0THN9-F1
#
_cell.length_a   1.000
_cell.length_b   1.000
_cell.length_c   1.000
_cell.angle_alpha   90.00
_cell.angle_beta   90.00
_cell.angle_gamma   90.00
#
_symmetry.space_group_name_H-M   'P 1'
#
loop_
_entity.id
_entity.type
_entity.pdbx_description
1 polymer ?
#
loop_
_entity_poly.entity_id
_entity_poly.type
_entity_poly.pdbx_seq_one_letter_code
_entity_poly.pdbx_strand_id
1 'polypeptide(L)'
;MKNPAPLLGALLVASIASAPALAKVGPEEAARLGQELTPTGAEKAGNADGSIPAWSGKWRGAPPQVQFAGSGNKHPDPYAGEQPLFTITAQNMAQYADQLSDGQKALFQRYPQSFKMPVYPSHRDFRYAQWVEDAIKQNALNAELVNDGNGVANAYGGAPFPIPKNGYELMWNHNLHTVAWKEDATYKMALTLANGNRQFELVNYKILSPWTDPKGNATGFNGIQAHFMITTMEPTRKRGEIFLGNEFTDPLAQPRQSWQYLPGNRRVRRAPTVAYDTPYGAGGFRVMDEDRLFNGAPDRYDWKLVGKKELYIPYNNYRLDDPAVKLDQLLSTSGHINPEYMRYEKHRVWVLEATLKPGKRHVYGKRVMYLDEDTWAAALADNYDGKGQLWRTNMQASIYAYELQGFHARVAVYHDLIAGSYLADRLINDQDAPKLNASDFDASNFTVASLRKQGR
;
A
#
# COMPACT_ATOMS: atom_id res chain seq x y z
N MET A 1 5.34 -85.17 9.37
CA MET A 1 4.89 -84.58 8.09
C MET A 1 4.61 -83.10 8.32
N LYS A 2 5.51 -82.25 7.86
CA LYS A 2 5.40 -80.78 7.78
C LYS A 2 5.48 -80.44 6.29
N ASN A 3 4.52 -79.68 5.75
CA ASN A 3 4.62 -78.78 4.59
C ASN A 3 3.23 -78.20 4.20
N PRO A 4 3.13 -77.07 3.43
CA PRO A 4 2.76 -75.76 3.98
C PRO A 4 1.75 -74.93 3.13
N ALA A 5 1.60 -73.63 3.48
CA ALA A 5 1.17 -72.45 2.67
C ALA A 5 -0.30 -71.97 2.76
N PRO A 6 -0.64 -70.68 2.46
CA PRO A 6 0.20 -69.49 2.18
C PRO A 6 -0.17 -68.18 2.94
N LEU A 7 0.74 -67.20 2.82
CA LEU A 7 0.62 -65.77 3.15
C LEU A 7 -0.52 -65.05 2.39
N LEU A 8 -1.18 -64.09 3.06
CA LEU A 8 -1.86 -62.95 2.42
C LEU A 8 -1.54 -61.69 3.23
N GLY A 9 -0.74 -60.79 2.64
CA GLY A 9 -0.45 -59.46 3.16
C GLY A 9 -1.54 -58.48 2.74
N ALA A 10 -2.00 -57.66 3.69
CA ALA A 10 -2.90 -56.54 3.43
C ALA A 10 -2.08 -55.23 3.49
N LEU A 11 -1.89 -54.60 2.33
CA LEU A 11 -1.45 -53.21 2.21
C LEU A 11 -2.61 -52.30 2.65
N LEU A 12 -2.42 -51.50 3.70
CA LEU A 12 -3.31 -50.39 4.02
C LEU A 12 -2.88 -49.17 3.16
N VAL A 13 -3.68 -48.85 2.15
CA VAL A 13 -3.52 -47.63 1.35
C VAL A 13 -4.01 -46.45 2.17
N ALA A 14 -3.11 -45.55 2.53
CA ALA A 14 -3.45 -44.25 3.13
C ALA A 14 -4.09 -43.37 2.04
N SER A 15 -5.40 -43.19 2.13
CA SER A 15 -6.16 -42.23 1.33
C SER A 15 -5.78 -40.80 1.73
N ILE A 16 -4.98 -40.15 0.89
CA ILE A 16 -4.70 -38.71 0.94
C ILE A 16 -6.03 -37.99 0.67
N ALA A 17 -6.62 -37.41 1.71
CA ALA A 17 -7.76 -36.51 1.56
C ALA A 17 -7.28 -35.26 0.80
N SER A 18 -7.73 -35.12 -0.44
CA SER A 18 -7.61 -33.90 -1.23
C SER A 18 -8.33 -32.78 -0.47
N ALA A 19 -7.61 -31.74 -0.06
CA ALA A 19 -8.24 -30.53 0.49
C ALA A 19 -9.18 -29.95 -0.58
N PRO A 20 -10.42 -29.58 -0.24
CA PRO A 20 -11.35 -29.02 -1.21
C PRO A 20 -10.80 -27.69 -1.73
N ALA A 21 -10.92 -27.45 -3.03
CA ALA A 21 -10.67 -26.16 -3.63
C ALA A 21 -11.41 -25.07 -2.81
N LEU A 22 -10.68 -24.05 -2.36
CA LEU A 22 -11.27 -22.90 -1.67
C LEU A 22 -12.31 -22.26 -2.62
N ALA A 23 -13.58 -22.42 -2.27
CA ALA A 23 -14.69 -22.01 -3.14
C ALA A 23 -14.73 -20.49 -3.30
N LYS A 24 -15.02 -20.03 -4.52
CA LYS A 24 -15.43 -18.64 -4.82
C LYS A 24 -16.57 -18.24 -3.89
N VAL A 25 -16.68 -16.96 -3.54
CA VAL A 25 -17.85 -16.52 -2.77
C VAL A 25 -19.12 -16.70 -3.62
N GLY A 26 -20.15 -17.29 -3.01
CA GLY A 26 -21.41 -17.55 -3.70
C GLY A 26 -22.18 -16.25 -3.99
N PRO A 27 -23.17 -16.27 -4.90
CA PRO A 27 -24.02 -15.11 -5.18
C PRO A 27 -24.69 -14.50 -3.94
N GLU A 28 -25.08 -15.34 -2.97
CA GLU A 28 -25.66 -14.90 -1.70
C GLU A 28 -24.67 -14.10 -0.84
N GLU A 29 -23.41 -14.53 -0.80
CA GLU A 29 -22.37 -13.82 -0.07
C GLU A 29 -21.99 -12.51 -0.78
N ALA A 30 -21.88 -12.53 -2.11
CA ALA A 30 -21.63 -11.33 -2.90
C ALA A 30 -22.78 -10.30 -2.80
N ALA A 31 -24.03 -10.74 -2.59
CA ALA A 31 -25.18 -9.87 -2.40
C ALA A 31 -25.09 -8.98 -1.15
N ARG A 32 -24.20 -9.30 -0.20
CA ARG A 32 -23.94 -8.47 0.98
C ARG A 32 -23.26 -7.14 0.63
N LEU A 33 -22.56 -7.07 -0.51
CA LEU A 33 -21.92 -5.84 -1.01
C LEU A 33 -22.97 -4.79 -1.39
N GLY A 34 -22.85 -3.59 -0.80
CA GLY A 34 -23.81 -2.49 -0.92
C GLY A 34 -24.97 -2.55 0.09
N GLN A 35 -25.16 -3.69 0.76
CA GLN A 35 -26.15 -3.89 1.82
C GLN A 35 -25.50 -3.79 3.20
N GLU A 36 -25.18 -4.92 3.82
CA GLU A 36 -24.46 -5.02 5.10
C GLU A 36 -23.01 -4.53 4.99
N LEU A 37 -22.43 -4.73 3.81
CA LEU A 37 -21.10 -4.27 3.47
C LEU A 37 -21.17 -3.02 2.58
N THR A 38 -20.14 -2.19 2.61
CA THR A 38 -19.94 -1.13 1.62
C THR A 38 -19.75 -1.76 0.24
N PRO A 39 -19.84 -0.99 -0.85
CA PRO A 39 -19.53 -1.50 -2.18
C PRO A 39 -18.10 -2.07 -2.32
N THR A 40 -17.18 -1.68 -1.43
CA THR A 40 -15.79 -2.17 -1.42
C THR A 40 -15.58 -3.39 -0.51
N GLY A 41 -16.57 -3.80 0.30
CA GLY A 41 -16.48 -4.96 1.19
C GLY A 41 -16.24 -4.66 2.67
N ALA A 42 -16.18 -3.38 3.03
CA ALA A 42 -16.10 -2.95 4.43
C ALA A 42 -17.42 -3.15 5.16
N GLU A 43 -17.43 -3.24 6.49
CA GLU A 43 -18.67 -3.24 7.26
C GLU A 43 -19.33 -1.87 7.18
N LYS A 44 -20.62 -1.82 6.82
CA LYS A 44 -21.31 -0.53 6.64
C LYS A 44 -21.67 0.13 7.98
N ALA A 45 -21.98 -0.67 8.99
CA ALA A 45 -22.28 -0.19 10.34
C ALA A 45 -21.07 0.48 10.98
N GLY A 46 -21.34 1.46 11.85
CA GLY A 46 -20.33 2.03 12.74
C GLY A 46 -19.97 1.06 13.87
N ASN A 47 -19.01 1.44 14.70
CA ASN A 47 -18.60 0.60 15.82
C ASN A 47 -19.43 0.83 17.10
N ALA A 48 -19.21 -0.02 18.10
CA ALA A 48 -20.05 -0.07 19.30
C ALA A 48 -19.96 1.20 20.19
N ASP A 49 -18.80 1.85 20.25
CA ASP A 49 -18.58 3.06 21.06
C ASP A 49 -18.89 4.37 20.30
N GLY A 50 -19.26 4.28 19.02
CA GLY A 50 -19.60 5.41 18.16
C GLY A 50 -18.42 6.24 17.67
N SER A 51 -17.18 5.84 17.95
CA SER A 51 -15.98 6.56 17.49
C SER A 51 -15.65 6.34 16.01
N ILE A 52 -16.16 5.25 15.42
CA ILE A 52 -16.15 4.98 13.98
C ILE A 52 -17.60 5.09 13.47
N PRO A 53 -17.93 6.08 12.62
CA PRO A 53 -19.31 6.25 12.16
C PRO A 53 -19.73 5.13 11.21
N ALA A 54 -21.05 5.00 11.00
CA ALA A 54 -21.56 4.23 9.87
C ALA A 54 -21.08 4.85 8.55
N TRP A 55 -20.79 4.02 7.56
CA TRP A 55 -20.39 4.47 6.25
C TRP A 55 -21.52 5.25 5.59
N SER A 56 -21.28 6.54 5.31
CA SER A 56 -22.27 7.42 4.70
C SER A 56 -22.18 7.39 3.18
N GLY A 57 -20.95 7.31 2.63
CA GLY A 57 -20.71 7.34 1.20
C GLY A 57 -21.39 8.53 0.49
N LYS A 58 -21.61 9.64 1.20
CA LYS A 58 -22.39 10.78 0.71
C LYS A 58 -21.69 11.57 -0.40
N TRP A 59 -20.37 11.43 -0.54
CA TRP A 59 -19.58 12.15 -1.53
C TRP A 59 -18.90 11.23 -2.54
N ARG A 60 -19.00 11.59 -3.82
CA ARG A 60 -18.25 11.02 -4.92
C ARG A 60 -17.61 12.15 -5.72
N GLY A 61 -16.33 12.37 -5.49
CA GLY A 61 -15.60 13.53 -6.01
C GLY A 61 -15.49 14.63 -4.95
N ALA A 62 -15.31 15.88 -5.37
CA ALA A 62 -15.20 17.02 -4.46
C ALA A 62 -16.54 17.24 -3.72
N PRO A 63 -16.54 17.33 -2.37
CA PRO A 63 -17.72 17.72 -1.61
C PRO A 63 -18.23 19.12 -2.01
N PRO A 64 -19.52 19.45 -1.80
CA PRO A 64 -20.09 20.74 -2.20
C PRO A 64 -19.37 21.96 -1.62
N GLN A 65 -18.79 21.84 -0.43
CA GLN A 65 -18.04 22.90 0.24
C GLN A 65 -16.59 23.04 -0.24
N VAL A 66 -16.10 22.12 -1.08
CA VAL A 66 -14.72 22.09 -1.56
C VAL A 66 -14.64 22.58 -3.00
N GLN A 67 -13.86 23.64 -3.22
CA GLN A 67 -13.52 24.12 -4.56
C GLN A 67 -12.19 23.51 -5.00
N PHE A 68 -12.27 22.44 -5.81
CA PHE A 68 -11.09 21.79 -6.35
C PHE A 68 -10.83 22.20 -7.80
N ALA A 69 -9.62 22.67 -8.09
CA ALA A 69 -9.22 23.14 -9.42
C ALA A 69 -8.89 22.01 -10.43
N GLY A 70 -9.08 20.75 -10.04
CA GLY A 70 -8.81 19.59 -10.89
C GLY A 70 -7.38 19.05 -10.76
N SER A 71 -7.11 17.95 -11.46
CA SER A 71 -5.83 17.22 -11.43
C SER A 71 -4.61 18.12 -11.63
N GLY A 72 -3.53 17.87 -10.88
CA GLY A 72 -2.31 18.68 -10.88
C GLY A 72 -2.36 19.88 -9.92
N ASN A 73 -3.49 20.13 -9.27
CA ASN A 73 -3.63 21.10 -8.19
C ASN A 73 -3.70 20.39 -6.83
N LYS A 74 -3.29 21.09 -5.77
CA LYS A 74 -3.37 20.55 -4.40
C LYS A 74 -4.83 20.31 -4.02
N HIS A 75 -5.08 19.24 -3.28
CA HIS A 75 -6.42 18.88 -2.80
C HIS A 75 -6.78 19.71 -1.56
N PRO A 76 -7.82 20.57 -1.60
CA PRO A 76 -8.27 21.26 -0.40
C PRO A 76 -8.84 20.28 0.62
N ASP A 77 -8.55 20.52 1.90
CA ASP A 77 -9.01 19.70 3.02
C ASP A 77 -10.51 19.90 3.27
N PRO A 78 -11.36 18.86 3.11
CA PRO A 78 -12.80 18.96 3.35
C PRO A 78 -13.13 19.12 4.85
N TYR A 79 -12.15 18.91 5.73
CA TYR A 79 -12.24 18.94 7.18
C TYR A 79 -11.28 19.96 7.81
N ALA A 80 -10.84 20.99 7.04
CA ALA A 80 -9.80 21.93 7.45
C ALA A 80 -10.08 22.62 8.81
N GLY A 81 -11.36 22.86 9.13
CA GLY A 81 -11.78 23.53 10.36
C GLY A 81 -11.81 22.64 11.61
N GLU A 82 -11.59 21.32 11.47
CA GLU A 82 -11.63 20.41 12.60
C GLU A 82 -10.41 20.55 13.51
N GLN A 83 -10.65 20.39 14.81
CA GLN A 83 -9.62 20.32 15.84
C GLN A 83 -9.49 18.87 16.34
N PRO A 84 -8.32 18.49 16.89
CA PRO A 84 -8.18 17.18 17.54
C PRO A 84 -9.21 17.02 18.66
N LEU A 85 -9.83 15.85 18.74
CA LEU A 85 -10.64 15.42 19.89
C LEU A 85 -9.78 15.28 21.15
N PHE A 86 -8.59 14.73 20.98
CA PHE A 86 -7.55 14.60 21.99
C PHE A 86 -6.21 14.34 21.30
N THR A 87 -5.13 14.30 22.08
CA THR A 87 -3.81 13.91 21.58
C THR A 87 -3.28 12.74 22.40
N ILE A 88 -2.87 11.67 21.71
CA ILE A 88 -2.13 10.58 22.35
C ILE A 88 -0.66 10.99 22.44
N THR A 89 -0.09 10.82 23.61
CA THR A 89 1.31 11.06 23.95
C THR A 89 1.87 9.85 24.70
N ALA A 90 3.18 9.81 24.93
CA ALA A 90 3.77 8.72 25.72
C ALA A 90 3.18 8.61 27.14
N GLN A 91 2.68 9.72 27.70
CA GLN A 91 2.12 9.76 29.07
C GLN A 91 0.74 9.10 29.17
N ASN A 92 -0.07 9.14 28.11
CA ASN A 92 -1.40 8.53 28.10
C ASN A 92 -1.53 7.32 27.15
N MET A 93 -0.47 6.95 26.43
CA MET A 93 -0.44 5.83 25.48
C MET A 93 -1.03 4.54 26.05
N ALA A 94 -0.79 4.23 27.33
CA ALA A 94 -1.30 3.04 27.98
C ALA A 94 -2.84 2.95 27.97
N GLN A 95 -3.55 4.09 27.95
CA GLN A 95 -5.01 4.16 27.87
C GLN A 95 -5.53 3.72 26.49
N TYR A 96 -4.68 3.81 25.46
CA TYR A 96 -5.03 3.53 24.06
C TYR A 96 -4.27 2.31 23.51
N ALA A 97 -3.69 1.48 24.38
CA ALA A 97 -2.74 0.45 23.97
C ALA A 97 -3.34 -0.58 22.99
N ASP A 98 -4.65 -0.85 23.08
CA ASP A 98 -5.33 -1.78 22.19
C ASP A 98 -5.67 -1.18 20.82
N GLN A 99 -5.61 0.16 20.69
CA GLN A 99 -5.85 0.91 19.46
C GLN A 99 -4.55 1.38 18.78
N LEU A 100 -3.40 0.85 19.21
CA LEU A 100 -2.08 1.18 18.68
C LEU A 100 -1.34 -0.08 18.20
N SER A 101 -0.63 0.05 17.08
CA SER A 101 0.32 -0.97 16.62
C SER A 101 1.55 -1.05 17.52
N ASP A 102 2.33 -2.13 17.40
CA ASP A 102 3.58 -2.27 18.14
C ASP A 102 4.58 -1.18 17.73
N GLY A 103 4.63 -0.85 16.44
CA GLY A 103 5.43 0.24 15.90
C GLY A 103 5.05 1.61 16.45
N GLN A 104 3.75 1.92 16.54
CA GLN A 104 3.28 3.17 17.15
C GLN A 104 3.69 3.28 18.62
N LYS A 105 3.53 2.18 19.39
CA LYS A 105 3.99 2.13 20.79
C LYS A 105 5.49 2.36 20.90
N ALA A 106 6.28 1.75 20.01
CA ALA A 106 7.72 1.92 19.97
C ALA A 106 8.14 3.38 19.65
N LEU A 107 7.40 4.08 18.77
CA LEU A 107 7.64 5.50 18.49
C LEU A 107 7.40 6.37 19.73
N PHE A 108 6.29 6.15 20.46
CA PHE A 108 6.04 6.86 21.72
C PHE A 108 7.12 6.60 22.77
N GLN A 109 7.56 5.36 22.90
CA GLN A 109 8.62 4.98 23.85
C GLN A 109 9.97 5.62 23.49
N ARG A 110 10.31 5.66 22.20
CA ARG A 110 11.58 6.23 21.72
C ARG A 110 11.59 7.75 21.74
N TYR A 111 10.44 8.39 21.48
CA TYR A 111 10.31 9.84 21.34
C TYR A 111 9.24 10.42 22.28
N PRO A 112 9.36 10.24 23.61
CA PRO A 112 8.26 10.52 24.55
C PRO A 112 7.92 12.00 24.72
N GLN A 113 8.78 12.90 24.24
CA GLN A 113 8.60 14.35 24.31
C GLN A 113 8.08 14.96 23.00
N SER A 114 8.38 14.33 21.85
CA SER A 114 8.14 14.91 20.53
C SER A 114 7.11 14.15 19.71
N PHE A 115 7.01 12.82 19.84
CA PHE A 115 6.02 12.05 19.10
C PHE A 115 4.66 12.15 19.77
N LYS A 116 3.67 12.52 18.97
CA LYS A 116 2.28 12.74 19.38
C LYS A 116 1.38 12.22 18.27
N MET A 117 0.15 11.84 18.61
CA MET A 117 -0.89 11.53 17.64
C MET A 117 -2.11 12.40 17.94
N PRO A 118 -2.27 13.55 17.26
CA PRO A 118 -3.52 14.30 17.32
C PRO A 118 -4.62 13.48 16.64
N VAL A 119 -5.63 13.11 17.42
CA VAL A 119 -6.74 12.26 16.98
C VAL A 119 -7.93 13.14 16.61
N TYR A 120 -8.48 12.92 15.42
CA TYR A 120 -9.61 13.65 14.87
C TYR A 120 -10.84 12.75 14.73
N PRO A 121 -12.04 13.32 14.50
CA PRO A 121 -13.22 12.54 14.14
C PRO A 121 -12.94 11.62 12.95
N SER A 122 -13.39 10.37 13.04
CA SER A 122 -13.33 9.42 11.94
C SER A 122 -14.38 9.76 10.88
N HIS A 123 -14.00 9.72 9.60
CA HIS A 123 -14.92 10.00 8.49
C HIS A 123 -14.94 8.87 7.47
N ARG A 124 -16.15 8.43 7.13
CA ARG A 124 -16.44 7.38 6.13
C ARG A 124 -17.41 7.91 5.07
N ASP A 125 -17.06 9.08 4.54
CA ASP A 125 -17.96 9.91 3.73
C ASP A 125 -17.85 9.70 2.22
N PHE A 126 -16.77 9.09 1.76
CA PHE A 126 -16.46 9.02 0.33
C PHE A 126 -16.78 7.66 -0.30
N ARG A 127 -17.05 7.70 -1.62
CA ARG A 127 -17.30 6.54 -2.48
C ARG A 127 -16.26 6.46 -3.59
N TYR A 128 -15.97 5.26 -4.05
CA TYR A 128 -15.22 5.11 -5.29
C TYR A 128 -16.07 5.52 -6.51
N ALA A 129 -15.41 5.72 -7.65
CA ALA A 129 -16.06 5.83 -8.95
C ALA A 129 -17.01 4.64 -9.17
N GLN A 130 -18.16 4.87 -9.81
CA GLN A 130 -19.18 3.81 -9.95
C GLN A 130 -18.63 2.56 -10.65
N TRP A 131 -17.84 2.74 -11.70
CA TRP A 131 -17.26 1.62 -12.45
C TRP A 131 -16.33 0.73 -11.59
N VAL A 132 -15.69 1.31 -10.57
CA VAL A 132 -14.84 0.59 -9.62
C VAL A 132 -15.70 -0.27 -8.70
N GLU A 133 -16.76 0.30 -8.13
CA GLU A 133 -17.69 -0.43 -7.28
C GLU A 133 -18.35 -1.59 -8.05
N ASP A 134 -18.70 -1.36 -9.32
CA ASP A 134 -19.25 -2.38 -10.21
C ASP A 134 -18.21 -3.47 -10.49
N ALA A 135 -16.96 -3.10 -10.75
CA ALA A 135 -15.86 -4.05 -10.97
C ALA A 135 -15.59 -4.90 -9.73
N ILE A 136 -15.56 -4.32 -8.53
CA ILE A 136 -15.37 -5.06 -7.27
C ILE A 136 -16.49 -6.07 -7.06
N LYS A 137 -17.75 -5.70 -7.37
CA LYS A 137 -18.87 -6.63 -7.31
C LYS A 137 -18.72 -7.81 -8.28
N GLN A 138 -18.18 -7.57 -9.47
CA GLN A 138 -17.85 -8.65 -10.41
C GLN A 138 -16.68 -9.50 -9.92
N ASN A 139 -15.65 -8.88 -9.34
CA ASN A 139 -14.50 -9.60 -8.80
C ASN A 139 -14.91 -10.59 -7.71
N ALA A 140 -15.83 -10.19 -6.82
CA ALA A 140 -16.37 -11.10 -5.79
C ALA A 140 -16.83 -12.44 -6.38
N LEU A 141 -17.49 -12.44 -7.54
CA LEU A 141 -18.03 -13.66 -8.15
C LEU A 141 -17.02 -14.44 -8.98
N ASN A 142 -15.96 -13.78 -9.47
CA ASN A 142 -15.14 -14.31 -10.56
C ASN A 142 -13.67 -14.51 -10.18
N ALA A 143 -13.12 -13.69 -9.28
CA ALA A 143 -11.71 -13.67 -8.96
C ALA A 143 -11.24 -15.00 -8.40
N GLU A 144 -10.03 -15.40 -8.79
CA GLU A 144 -9.40 -16.64 -8.33
C GLU A 144 -7.96 -16.38 -7.94
N LEU A 145 -7.54 -16.97 -6.82
CA LEU A 145 -6.12 -17.14 -6.55
C LEU A 145 -5.56 -18.22 -7.47
N VAL A 146 -4.42 -17.92 -8.11
CA VAL A 146 -3.68 -18.87 -8.94
C VAL A 146 -2.25 -19.04 -8.40
N ASN A 147 -1.54 -20.07 -8.88
CA ASN A 147 -0.15 -20.37 -8.51
C ASN A 147 0.08 -20.37 -7.00
N ASP A 148 -0.71 -21.15 -6.26
CA ASP A 148 -0.64 -21.28 -4.81
C ASP A 148 -0.77 -19.94 -4.06
N GLY A 149 -1.69 -19.08 -4.53
CA GLY A 149 -1.95 -17.76 -3.95
C GLY A 149 -1.01 -16.66 -4.45
N ASN A 150 -0.07 -16.97 -5.33
CA ASN A 150 0.93 -16.02 -5.81
C ASN A 150 0.54 -15.28 -7.09
N GLY A 151 -0.72 -15.40 -7.52
CA GLY A 151 -1.31 -14.58 -8.57
C GLY A 151 -2.82 -14.48 -8.44
N VAL A 152 -3.41 -13.59 -9.22
CA VAL A 152 -4.86 -13.39 -9.34
C VAL A 152 -5.30 -13.50 -10.80
N ALA A 153 -6.36 -14.26 -11.03
CA ALA A 153 -7.04 -14.36 -12.32
C ALA A 153 -8.49 -13.84 -12.22
N ASN A 154 -9.09 -13.55 -13.39
CA ASN A 154 -10.52 -13.25 -13.54
C ASN A 154 -11.02 -12.05 -12.70
N ALA A 155 -10.17 -11.05 -12.47
CA ALA A 155 -10.49 -9.84 -11.73
C ALA A 155 -10.01 -8.59 -12.50
N TYR A 156 -10.56 -7.42 -12.15
CA TYR A 156 -10.19 -6.13 -12.76
C TYR A 156 -10.51 -4.92 -11.87
N GLY A 157 -9.82 -3.80 -12.07
CA GLY A 157 -10.28 -2.45 -11.68
C GLY A 157 -10.20 -2.07 -10.20
N GLY A 158 -10.18 -3.04 -9.29
CA GLY A 158 -10.17 -2.81 -7.85
C GLY A 158 -9.98 -4.10 -7.06
N ALA A 159 -10.20 -4.05 -5.74
CA ALA A 159 -9.98 -5.17 -4.83
C ALA A 159 -10.56 -6.49 -5.38
N PRO A 160 -9.73 -7.53 -5.62
CA PRO A 160 -10.20 -8.78 -6.21
C PRO A 160 -11.10 -9.60 -5.28
N PHE A 161 -10.87 -9.54 -3.98
CA PHE A 161 -11.53 -10.37 -2.98
C PHE A 161 -12.19 -9.51 -1.90
N PRO A 162 -13.26 -8.76 -2.21
CA PRO A 162 -13.89 -7.83 -1.26
C PRO A 162 -14.46 -8.51 0.01
N ILE A 163 -14.52 -9.85 0.03
CA ILE A 163 -14.91 -10.65 1.19
C ILE A 163 -13.79 -11.70 1.43
N PRO A 164 -12.60 -11.29 1.91
CA PRO A 164 -11.43 -12.14 1.92
C PRO A 164 -11.55 -13.28 2.93
N LYS A 165 -11.13 -14.48 2.54
CA LYS A 165 -11.19 -15.72 3.33
C LYS A 165 -9.85 -16.12 3.94
N ASN A 166 -8.75 -15.58 3.42
CA ASN A 166 -7.40 -15.93 3.84
C ASN A 166 -6.42 -14.76 3.66
N GLY A 167 -5.17 -14.95 4.10
CA GLY A 167 -4.15 -13.91 4.04
C GLY A 167 -3.71 -13.54 2.62
N TYR A 168 -3.75 -14.49 1.68
CA TYR A 168 -3.39 -14.22 0.28
C TYR A 168 -4.42 -13.32 -0.39
N GLU A 169 -5.71 -13.58 -0.19
CA GLU A 169 -6.78 -12.73 -0.71
C GLU A 169 -6.68 -11.30 -0.17
N LEU A 170 -6.46 -11.17 1.14
CA LEU A 170 -6.30 -9.87 1.78
C LEU A 170 -5.05 -9.12 1.29
N MET A 171 -3.93 -9.83 1.11
CA MET A 171 -2.71 -9.27 0.52
C MET A 171 -2.94 -8.79 -0.92
N TRP A 172 -3.69 -9.55 -1.72
CA TRP A 172 -4.02 -9.16 -3.09
C TRP A 172 -4.99 -8.00 -3.16
N ASN A 173 -5.91 -7.84 -2.21
CA ASN A 173 -6.69 -6.60 -2.09
C ASN A 173 -5.77 -5.40 -1.88
N HIS A 174 -4.74 -5.51 -1.06
CA HIS A 174 -3.75 -4.44 -0.91
C HIS A 174 -2.94 -4.19 -2.18
N ASN A 175 -2.46 -5.22 -2.87
CA ASN A 175 -1.68 -5.02 -4.09
C ASN A 175 -2.52 -4.48 -5.26
N LEU A 176 -3.81 -4.82 -5.31
CA LEU A 176 -4.69 -4.57 -6.47
C LEU A 176 -5.90 -3.68 -6.15
N HIS A 177 -5.90 -2.96 -5.02
CA HIS A 177 -6.88 -1.91 -4.78
C HIS A 177 -6.80 -0.83 -5.87
N THR A 178 -7.89 -0.10 -6.05
CA THR A 178 -7.97 0.91 -7.10
C THR A 178 -7.01 2.06 -6.86
N VAL A 179 -6.21 2.36 -7.88
CA VAL A 179 -5.25 3.45 -7.97
C VAL A 179 -5.49 4.24 -9.27
N ALA A 180 -4.83 5.39 -9.42
CA ALA A 180 -4.89 6.12 -10.69
C ALA A 180 -4.39 5.26 -11.86
N TRP A 181 -5.13 5.27 -12.96
CA TRP A 181 -4.74 4.66 -14.24
C TRP A 181 -3.49 5.32 -14.80
N LYS A 182 -3.37 6.64 -14.63
CA LYS A 182 -2.16 7.40 -14.96
C LYS A 182 -1.75 8.28 -13.80
N GLU A 183 -0.50 8.23 -13.42
CA GLU A 183 0.11 9.15 -12.44
C GLU A 183 1.36 9.77 -13.07
N ASP A 184 1.43 11.10 -13.13
CA ASP A 184 2.67 11.86 -13.37
C ASP A 184 2.92 12.75 -12.16
N ALA A 185 3.98 12.48 -11.40
CA ALA A 185 4.24 13.18 -10.16
C ALA A 185 5.73 13.34 -9.90
N THR A 186 6.14 14.51 -9.45
CA THR A 186 7.51 14.72 -8.94
C THR A 186 7.47 14.69 -7.43
N TYR A 187 8.14 13.69 -6.86
CA TYR A 187 8.20 13.46 -5.42
C TYR A 187 9.59 13.73 -4.88
N LYS A 188 9.63 14.37 -3.72
CA LYS A 188 10.84 14.48 -2.92
C LYS A 188 10.82 13.41 -1.84
N MET A 189 11.97 12.77 -1.66
CA MET A 189 12.29 11.91 -0.54
C MET A 189 13.26 12.63 0.39
N ALA A 190 13.04 12.52 1.69
CA ALA A 190 13.89 13.09 2.72
C ALA A 190 14.26 12.02 3.76
N LEU A 191 15.49 11.51 3.69
CA LEU A 191 16.07 10.68 4.74
C LEU A 191 16.65 11.59 5.82
N THR A 192 16.15 11.50 7.03
CA THR A 192 16.69 12.18 8.21
C THR A 192 17.41 11.16 9.08
N LEU A 193 18.72 11.34 9.27
CA LEU A 193 19.53 10.53 10.16
C LEU A 193 19.32 10.92 11.62
N ALA A 194 19.68 10.03 12.55
CA ALA A 194 19.50 10.27 13.98
C ALA A 194 20.25 11.51 14.52
N ASN A 195 21.34 11.92 13.85
CA ASN A 195 22.07 13.14 14.17
C ASN A 195 21.47 14.41 13.54
N GLY A 196 20.31 14.30 12.89
CA GLY A 196 19.62 15.42 12.22
C GLY A 196 20.06 15.69 10.78
N ASN A 197 21.13 15.06 10.29
CA ASN A 197 21.56 15.25 8.90
C ASN A 197 20.51 14.70 7.93
N ARG A 198 20.23 15.47 6.88
CA ARG A 198 19.24 15.10 5.86
C ARG A 198 19.90 14.76 4.52
N GLN A 199 19.37 13.74 3.85
CA GLN A 199 19.67 13.42 2.47
C GLN A 199 18.40 13.48 1.65
N PHE A 200 18.44 14.19 0.53
CA PHE A 200 17.30 14.36 -0.35
C PHE A 200 17.50 13.59 -1.66
N GLU A 201 16.40 13.07 -2.19
CA GLU A 201 16.32 12.56 -3.56
C GLU A 201 15.04 13.12 -4.19
N LEU A 202 15.15 13.65 -5.41
CA LEU A 202 14.00 14.15 -6.16
C LEU A 202 13.79 13.24 -7.37
N VAL A 203 12.58 12.76 -7.57
CA VAL A 203 12.25 11.74 -8.57
C VAL A 203 10.94 12.09 -9.28
N ASN A 204 10.89 11.91 -10.60
CA ASN A 204 9.64 11.94 -11.34
C ASN A 204 9.13 10.52 -11.54
N TYR A 205 7.88 10.30 -11.16
CA TYR A 205 7.12 9.06 -11.30
C TYR A 205 6.19 9.21 -12.49
N LYS A 206 6.29 8.30 -13.44
CA LYS A 206 5.26 8.04 -14.44
C LYS A 206 4.75 6.63 -14.24
N ILE A 207 3.46 6.47 -14.00
CA ILE A 207 2.84 5.16 -13.81
C ILE A 207 1.63 5.07 -14.74
N LEU A 208 1.55 3.98 -15.50
CA LEU A 208 0.40 3.60 -16.31
C LEU A 208 -0.10 2.25 -15.79
N SER A 209 -1.33 2.14 -15.31
CA SER A 209 -1.86 0.93 -14.65
C SER A 209 -2.99 0.25 -15.44
N PRO A 210 -2.72 -0.65 -16.41
CA PRO A 210 -3.77 -1.25 -17.25
C PRO A 210 -4.88 -1.93 -16.45
N TRP A 211 -4.55 -2.35 -15.24
CA TRP A 211 -5.48 -2.83 -14.22
C TRP A 211 -6.64 -1.87 -13.88
N THR A 212 -6.42 -0.55 -13.88
CA THR A 212 -7.41 0.44 -13.47
C THR A 212 -7.81 1.42 -14.59
N ASP A 213 -7.57 1.06 -15.86
CA ASP A 213 -8.13 1.81 -16.98
C ASP A 213 -9.67 1.76 -16.94
N PRO A 214 -10.38 2.89 -16.79
CA PRO A 214 -11.85 2.89 -16.78
C PRO A 214 -12.48 2.38 -18.08
N LYS A 215 -11.69 2.23 -19.16
CA LYS A 215 -12.12 1.65 -20.44
C LYS A 215 -11.73 0.18 -20.63
N GLY A 216 -10.98 -0.40 -19.69
CA GLY A 216 -10.51 -1.78 -19.76
C GLY A 216 -11.49 -2.80 -19.16
N ASN A 217 -11.04 -4.05 -19.09
CA ASN A 217 -11.75 -5.18 -18.49
C ASN A 217 -10.77 -6.32 -18.17
N ALA A 218 -11.25 -7.36 -17.49
CA ALA A 218 -10.44 -8.50 -17.01
C ALA A 218 -9.66 -9.28 -18.10
N THR A 219 -10.02 -9.16 -19.37
CA THR A 219 -9.34 -9.87 -20.47
C THR A 219 -8.40 -8.99 -21.30
N GLY A 220 -8.56 -7.66 -21.23
CA GLY A 220 -7.89 -6.73 -22.16
C GLY A 220 -6.48 -6.28 -21.75
N PHE A 221 -6.05 -6.55 -20.51
CA PHE A 221 -4.83 -5.97 -19.94
C PHE A 221 -3.63 -6.95 -19.88
N ASN A 222 -3.79 -8.17 -20.39
CA ASN A 222 -2.74 -9.20 -20.49
C ASN A 222 -2.00 -9.50 -19.17
N GLY A 223 -2.69 -9.36 -18.03
CA GLY A 223 -2.10 -9.58 -16.71
C GLY A 223 -1.18 -8.46 -16.21
N ILE A 224 -0.94 -7.41 -17.01
CA ILE A 224 -0.07 -6.28 -16.64
C ILE A 224 -0.80 -5.37 -15.64
N GLN A 225 -0.34 -5.39 -14.39
CA GLN A 225 -0.87 -4.51 -13.36
C GLN A 225 -0.50 -3.05 -13.63
N ALA A 226 0.79 -2.79 -13.85
CA ALA A 226 1.31 -1.44 -14.05
C ALA A 226 2.64 -1.43 -14.82
N HIS A 227 2.82 -0.39 -15.61
CA HIS A 227 4.11 0.09 -16.07
C HIS A 227 4.53 1.25 -15.18
N PHE A 228 5.78 1.25 -14.71
CA PHE A 228 6.36 2.38 -13.99
C PHE A 228 7.64 2.85 -14.66
N MET A 229 7.85 4.15 -14.67
CA MET A 229 9.10 4.79 -15.03
C MET A 229 9.42 5.82 -13.95
N ILE A 230 10.54 5.63 -13.27
CA ILE A 230 11.00 6.53 -12.21
C ILE A 230 12.33 7.15 -12.64
N THR A 231 12.36 8.46 -12.78
CA THR A 231 13.53 9.22 -13.21
C THR A 231 14.08 10.05 -12.06
N THR A 232 15.32 9.81 -11.65
CA THR A 232 16.00 10.62 -10.63
C THR A 232 16.38 11.98 -11.22
N MET A 233 15.89 13.05 -10.59
CA MET A 233 16.16 14.44 -10.95
C MET A 233 17.29 15.03 -10.10
N GLU A 234 17.36 14.65 -8.82
CA GLU A 234 18.39 15.05 -7.87
C GLU A 234 18.74 13.89 -6.93
N PRO A 235 19.97 13.82 -6.39
CA PRO A 235 21.08 14.77 -6.55
C PRO A 235 21.78 14.65 -7.91
N THR A 236 22.57 15.67 -8.28
CA THR A 236 23.28 15.75 -9.58
C THR A 236 24.04 14.47 -9.94
N ARG A 237 24.68 13.80 -8.98
CA ARG A 237 25.43 12.55 -9.20
C ARG A 237 24.59 11.37 -9.72
N LYS A 238 23.28 11.38 -9.47
CA LYS A 238 22.31 10.36 -9.93
C LYS A 238 21.34 10.90 -10.99
N ARG A 239 21.40 12.19 -11.32
CA ARG A 239 20.44 12.83 -12.23
C ARG A 239 20.40 12.12 -13.58
N GLY A 240 19.19 11.75 -14.01
CA GLY A 240 18.93 11.02 -15.25
C GLY A 240 19.01 9.50 -15.09
N GLU A 241 19.25 8.97 -13.89
CA GLU A 241 19.03 7.55 -13.61
C GLU A 241 17.54 7.24 -13.78
N ILE A 242 17.23 6.16 -14.50
CA ILE A 242 15.84 5.78 -14.77
C ILE A 242 15.64 4.31 -14.46
N PHE A 243 14.62 4.00 -13.67
CA PHE A 243 14.07 2.67 -13.51
C PHE A 243 12.80 2.55 -14.35
N LEU A 244 12.75 1.55 -15.23
CA LEU A 244 11.57 1.19 -15.99
C LEU A 244 11.15 -0.22 -15.56
N GLY A 245 9.88 -0.47 -15.32
CA GLY A 245 9.43 -1.84 -15.12
C GLY A 245 7.95 -2.10 -15.33
N ASN A 246 7.63 -3.38 -15.38
CA ASN A 246 6.29 -3.93 -15.54
C ASN A 246 5.96 -4.82 -14.35
N GLU A 247 4.85 -4.53 -13.69
CA GLU A 247 4.22 -5.33 -12.65
C GLU A 247 3.12 -6.20 -13.24
N PHE A 248 2.89 -7.38 -12.65
CA PHE A 248 1.93 -8.35 -13.11
C PHE A 248 1.04 -8.83 -11.97
N THR A 249 -0.21 -9.14 -12.29
CA THR A 249 -1.19 -9.77 -11.39
C THR A 249 -0.85 -11.22 -11.06
N ASP A 250 0.07 -11.83 -11.81
CA ASP A 250 0.64 -13.15 -11.56
C ASP A 250 2.17 -13.11 -11.74
N PRO A 251 2.91 -12.64 -10.71
CA PRO A 251 4.36 -12.49 -10.78
C PRO A 251 5.13 -13.82 -10.84
N LEU A 252 4.49 -14.98 -10.59
CA LEU A 252 5.13 -16.28 -10.81
C LEU A 252 5.07 -16.71 -12.27
N ALA A 253 3.93 -16.53 -12.94
CA ALA A 253 3.82 -16.80 -14.38
C ALA A 253 4.58 -15.75 -15.21
N GLN A 254 4.51 -14.48 -14.82
CA GLN A 254 5.19 -13.37 -15.47
C GLN A 254 5.98 -12.54 -14.44
N PRO A 255 7.26 -12.87 -14.20
CA PRO A 255 8.09 -12.14 -13.26
C PRO A 255 8.22 -10.67 -13.63
N ARG A 256 8.34 -9.80 -12.61
CA ARG A 256 8.62 -8.37 -12.80
C ARG A 256 9.73 -8.19 -13.83
N GLN A 257 9.43 -7.39 -14.85
CA GLN A 257 10.38 -7.07 -15.90
C GLN A 257 10.89 -5.67 -15.65
N SER A 258 12.18 -5.52 -15.42
CA SER A 258 12.76 -4.24 -15.04
C SER A 258 14.05 -3.95 -15.79
N TRP A 259 14.27 -2.66 -16.05
CA TRP A 259 15.45 -2.12 -16.69
C TRP A 259 15.92 -0.88 -15.94
N GLN A 260 17.23 -0.69 -15.93
CA GLN A 260 17.86 0.48 -15.34
C GLN A 260 18.69 1.17 -16.42
N TYR A 261 18.53 2.47 -16.55
CA TYR A 261 19.41 3.34 -17.32
C TYR A 261 20.32 4.09 -16.37
N LEU A 262 21.64 3.99 -16.59
CA LEU A 262 22.64 4.69 -15.81
C LEU A 262 23.31 5.77 -16.68
N PRO A 263 23.20 7.06 -16.33
CA PRO A 263 23.76 8.18 -17.11
C PRO A 263 25.26 8.05 -17.36
N GLY A 264 26.02 7.62 -16.34
CA GLY A 264 27.48 7.60 -16.39
C GLY A 264 28.07 6.68 -17.46
N ASN A 265 27.36 5.63 -17.86
CA ASN A 265 27.78 4.73 -18.94
C ASN A 265 26.80 4.68 -20.12
N ARG A 266 25.72 5.47 -20.08
CA ARG A 266 24.67 5.58 -21.11
C ARG A 266 24.13 4.24 -21.60
N ARG A 267 24.02 3.25 -20.72
CA ARG A 267 23.53 1.91 -21.05
C ARG A 267 22.24 1.60 -20.31
N VAL A 268 21.32 0.98 -21.03
CA VAL A 268 20.16 0.28 -20.45
C VAL A 268 20.56 -1.15 -20.16
N ARG A 269 20.28 -1.63 -18.94
CA ARG A 269 20.52 -3.02 -18.53
C ARG A 269 19.24 -3.60 -17.94
N ARG A 270 19.02 -4.91 -18.13
CA ARG A 270 17.98 -5.63 -17.38
C ARG A 270 18.38 -5.62 -15.90
N ALA A 271 17.44 -5.29 -15.02
CA ALA A 271 17.69 -5.07 -13.60
C ALA A 271 16.81 -6.00 -12.73
N PRO A 272 16.97 -7.33 -12.85
CA PRO A 272 16.11 -8.30 -12.15
C PRO A 272 16.18 -8.19 -10.61
N THR A 273 17.17 -7.45 -10.09
CA THR A 273 17.31 -7.12 -8.67
C THR A 273 16.36 -6.03 -8.21
N VAL A 274 15.61 -5.33 -9.08
CA VAL A 274 14.60 -4.32 -8.70
C VAL A 274 13.34 -5.01 -8.15
N ALA A 275 13.50 -5.76 -7.07
CA ALA A 275 12.48 -6.54 -6.41
C ALA A 275 12.89 -6.82 -4.96
N TYR A 276 11.92 -7.20 -4.14
CA TYR A 276 12.13 -7.69 -2.77
C TYR A 276 12.94 -6.71 -1.89
N ASP A 277 13.93 -7.23 -1.16
CA ASP A 277 14.77 -6.56 -0.17
C ASP A 277 15.92 -5.72 -0.74
N THR A 278 15.93 -5.45 -2.05
CA THR A 278 16.94 -4.57 -2.64
C THR A 278 16.78 -3.14 -2.12
N PRO A 279 17.85 -2.49 -1.64
CA PRO A 279 17.80 -1.11 -1.16
C PRO A 279 17.35 -0.09 -2.22
N TYR A 280 16.55 0.89 -1.81
CA TYR A 280 15.97 1.95 -2.64
C TYR A 280 15.69 3.24 -1.84
N GLY A 281 15.52 4.34 -2.56
CA GLY A 281 15.23 5.67 -2.02
C GLY A 281 16.47 6.43 -1.55
N ALA A 282 16.26 7.60 -0.97
CA ALA A 282 17.36 8.41 -0.42
C ALA A 282 18.19 7.58 0.58
N GLY A 283 19.50 7.51 0.35
CA GLY A 283 20.43 6.69 1.15
C GLY A 283 20.25 5.16 1.01
N GLY A 284 19.39 4.68 0.11
CA GLY A 284 19.01 3.26 0.05
C GLY A 284 18.25 2.80 1.30
N PHE A 285 17.51 3.73 1.94
CA PHE A 285 16.96 3.52 3.27
C PHE A 285 15.88 2.45 3.31
N ARG A 286 15.00 2.43 2.31
CA ARG A 286 13.89 1.48 2.21
C ARG A 286 14.21 0.35 1.24
N VAL A 287 13.44 -0.72 1.21
CA VAL A 287 13.54 -1.78 0.21
C VAL A 287 12.56 -1.57 -0.94
N MET A 288 12.77 -2.26 -2.06
CA MET A 288 11.96 -2.11 -3.26
C MET A 288 10.50 -2.54 -3.04
N ASP A 289 10.30 -3.65 -2.33
CA ASP A 289 8.96 -4.25 -2.15
C ASP A 289 8.13 -3.66 -1.01
N GLU A 290 8.62 -2.61 -0.32
CA GLU A 290 7.88 -1.90 0.72
C GLU A 290 7.32 -0.56 0.24
N ASP A 291 7.36 -0.26 -1.07
CA ASP A 291 6.60 0.88 -1.58
C ASP A 291 5.10 0.67 -1.32
N ARG A 292 4.42 1.70 -0.80
CA ARG A 292 3.05 1.62 -0.26
C ARG A 292 2.90 0.53 0.82
N LEU A 293 3.97 0.29 1.58
CA LEU A 293 4.11 -0.68 2.68
C LEU A 293 4.23 -2.14 2.24
N PHE A 294 3.66 -2.53 1.10
CA PHE A 294 4.02 -3.74 0.36
C PHE A 294 3.55 -3.65 -1.11
N ASN A 295 4.41 -4.01 -2.06
CA ASN A 295 4.00 -4.15 -3.47
C ASN A 295 4.76 -5.27 -4.21
N GLY A 296 5.36 -6.19 -3.46
CA GLY A 296 6.20 -7.25 -3.99
C GLY A 296 5.44 -8.49 -4.43
N ALA A 297 6.17 -9.42 -5.05
CA ALA A 297 5.68 -10.77 -5.26
C ALA A 297 5.47 -11.47 -3.90
N PRO A 298 4.35 -12.18 -3.70
CA PRO A 298 4.00 -12.79 -2.41
C PRO A 298 4.79 -14.07 -2.08
N ASP A 299 5.61 -14.58 -3.01
CA ASP A 299 6.19 -15.93 -2.99
C ASP A 299 7.22 -16.18 -1.87
N ARG A 300 7.73 -15.12 -1.23
CA ARG A 300 8.68 -15.23 -0.11
C ARG A 300 8.00 -15.49 1.24
N TYR A 301 6.71 -15.20 1.38
CA TYR A 301 6.03 -15.23 2.68
C TYR A 301 4.83 -16.19 2.70
N ASP A 302 4.57 -16.74 3.88
CA ASP A 302 3.28 -17.32 4.24
C ASP A 302 2.39 -16.22 4.79
N TRP A 303 1.17 -16.10 4.25
CA TRP A 303 0.27 -15.00 4.53
C TRP A 303 -0.92 -15.46 5.37
N LYS A 304 -1.15 -14.78 6.50
CA LYS A 304 -2.21 -15.10 7.44
C LYS A 304 -3.10 -13.88 7.69
N LEU A 305 -4.39 -14.07 7.45
CA LEU A 305 -5.43 -13.16 7.94
C LEU A 305 -5.64 -13.44 9.42
N VAL A 306 -5.31 -12.46 10.28
CA VAL A 306 -5.46 -12.59 11.74
C VAL A 306 -6.86 -12.19 12.19
N GLY A 307 -7.44 -11.18 11.55
CA GLY A 307 -8.76 -10.65 11.88
C GLY A 307 -8.80 -9.13 11.73
N LYS A 308 -9.79 -8.50 12.35
CA LYS A 308 -9.93 -7.04 12.38
C LYS A 308 -9.56 -6.45 13.74
N LYS A 309 -9.12 -5.20 13.74
CA LYS A 309 -8.91 -4.35 14.92
C LYS A 309 -9.41 -2.94 14.65
N GLU A 310 -9.63 -2.16 15.70
CA GLU A 310 -9.84 -0.72 15.59
C GLU A 310 -8.53 -0.01 15.97
N LEU A 311 -7.88 0.66 15.02
CA LEU A 311 -6.62 1.37 15.26
C LEU A 311 -6.73 2.83 14.86
N TYR A 312 -5.90 3.67 15.48
CA TYR A 312 -5.65 5.02 14.98
C TYR A 312 -4.64 4.98 13.84
N ILE A 313 -5.08 5.37 12.63
CA ILE A 313 -4.25 5.36 11.41
C ILE A 313 -4.15 6.76 10.80
N PRO A 314 -3.06 7.08 10.07
CA PRO A 314 -3.02 8.29 9.26
C PRO A 314 -4.07 8.25 8.15
N TYR A 315 -5.08 9.11 8.24
CA TYR A 315 -6.18 9.16 7.28
C TYR A 315 -6.61 10.62 7.01
N ASN A 316 -7.10 10.93 5.81
CA ASN A 316 -7.49 12.29 5.40
C ASN A 316 -6.38 13.35 5.66
N ASN A 317 -5.12 13.02 5.36
CA ASN A 317 -3.95 13.85 5.69
C ASN A 317 -3.68 14.97 4.65
N TYR A 318 -4.70 15.77 4.33
CA TYR A 318 -4.59 16.87 3.36
C TYR A 318 -3.58 17.94 3.79
N ARG A 319 -3.43 18.18 5.10
CA ARG A 319 -2.52 19.20 5.66
C ARG A 319 -1.05 18.95 5.36
N LEU A 320 -0.65 17.70 5.10
CA LEU A 320 0.74 17.38 4.73
C LEU A 320 1.14 18.00 3.38
N ASP A 321 0.16 18.22 2.51
CA ASP A 321 0.33 18.75 1.16
C ASP A 321 -0.13 20.22 1.04
N ASP A 322 -0.54 20.86 2.14
CA ASP A 322 -1.00 22.25 2.15
C ASP A 322 0.14 23.20 1.68
N PRO A 323 -0.11 24.07 0.68
CA PRO A 323 0.88 25.06 0.20
C PRO A 323 1.48 25.97 1.29
N ALA A 324 0.76 26.18 2.39
CA ALA A 324 1.21 26.96 3.53
C ALA A 324 2.29 26.23 4.33
N VAL A 325 2.30 24.89 4.32
CA VAL A 325 3.24 24.06 5.09
C VAL A 325 4.55 23.90 4.32
N LYS A 326 5.62 24.47 4.88
CA LYS A 326 6.97 24.38 4.31
C LYS A 326 7.65 23.07 4.68
N LEU A 327 8.49 22.57 3.78
CA LEU A 327 9.20 21.31 3.96
C LEU A 327 10.00 21.26 5.28
N ASP A 328 10.68 22.35 5.64
CA ASP A 328 11.46 22.39 6.88
C ASP A 328 10.59 22.36 8.14
N GLN A 329 9.35 22.85 8.08
CA GLN A 329 8.40 22.75 9.19
C GLN A 329 7.93 21.31 9.35
N LEU A 330 7.66 20.63 8.25
CA LEU A 330 7.23 19.23 8.24
C LEU A 330 8.34 18.29 8.74
N LEU A 331 9.60 18.58 8.44
CA LEU A 331 10.76 17.79 8.85
C LEU A 331 11.43 18.29 10.14
N SER A 332 10.82 19.23 10.86
CA SER A 332 11.43 19.95 12.00
C SER A 332 11.77 19.06 13.20
N THR A 333 11.20 17.85 13.27
CA THR A 333 11.42 16.88 14.34
C THR A 333 12.45 15.81 13.97
N SER A 334 13.08 15.24 15.00
CA SER A 334 14.01 14.11 14.85
C SER A 334 13.25 12.78 15.01
N GLY A 335 13.54 11.82 14.14
CA GLY A 335 13.02 10.46 14.27
C GLY A 335 11.58 10.23 13.80
N HIS A 336 10.85 11.29 13.45
CA HIS A 336 9.52 11.25 12.84
C HIS A 336 9.26 12.60 12.14
N ILE A 337 8.24 12.67 11.27
CA ILE A 337 7.73 13.95 10.76
C ILE A 337 6.96 14.72 11.85
N ASN A 338 6.83 16.04 11.70
CA ASN A 338 6.21 16.88 12.71
C ASN A 338 4.73 16.48 12.92
N PRO A 339 4.34 15.99 14.12
CA PRO A 339 2.99 15.53 14.38
C PRO A 339 1.90 16.60 14.27
N GLU A 340 2.26 17.88 14.33
CA GLU A 340 1.32 18.99 14.17
C GLU A 340 0.55 18.95 12.84
N TYR A 341 1.18 18.44 11.79
CA TYR A 341 0.59 18.34 10.45
C TYR A 341 -0.06 16.98 10.19
N MET A 342 0.02 16.05 11.14
CA MET A 342 -0.58 14.73 11.00
C MET A 342 -2.03 14.74 11.46
N ARG A 343 -2.83 13.91 10.80
CA ARG A 343 -4.21 13.59 11.18
C ARG A 343 -4.32 12.09 11.39
N TYR A 344 -4.70 11.69 12.59
CA TYR A 344 -5.03 10.30 12.90
C TYR A 344 -6.53 10.17 13.14
N GLU A 345 -7.12 9.16 12.52
CA GLU A 345 -8.52 8.79 12.73
C GLU A 345 -8.60 7.34 13.19
N LYS A 346 -9.60 7.03 14.02
CA LYS A 346 -9.87 5.64 14.39
C LYS A 346 -10.59 4.96 13.23
N HIS A 347 -10.07 3.84 12.75
CA HIS A 347 -10.65 3.05 11.68
C HIS A 347 -10.59 1.57 12.03
N ARG A 348 -11.50 0.79 11.44
CA ARG A 348 -11.35 -0.66 11.41
C ARG A 348 -10.26 -0.99 10.40
N VAL A 349 -9.37 -1.90 10.77
CA VAL A 349 -8.29 -2.39 9.93
C VAL A 349 -8.26 -3.90 9.96
N TRP A 350 -7.90 -4.51 8.84
CA TRP A 350 -7.51 -5.91 8.79
C TRP A 350 -6.06 -6.07 9.22
N VAL A 351 -5.78 -7.09 10.02
CA VAL A 351 -4.43 -7.46 10.44
C VAL A 351 -3.94 -8.62 9.57
N LEU A 352 -2.91 -8.34 8.78
CA LEU A 352 -2.28 -9.29 7.87
C LEU A 352 -0.86 -9.59 8.34
N GLU A 353 -0.59 -10.86 8.65
CA GLU A 353 0.76 -11.33 8.99
C GLU A 353 1.43 -11.99 7.79
N ALA A 354 2.69 -11.63 7.55
CA ALA A 354 3.56 -12.27 6.57
C ALA A 354 4.76 -12.88 7.29
N THR A 355 4.94 -14.19 7.23
CA THR A 355 6.09 -14.89 7.84
C THR A 355 7.01 -15.42 6.74
N LEU A 356 8.31 -15.12 6.81
CA LEU A 356 9.26 -15.54 5.77
C LEU A 356 9.32 -17.07 5.70
N LYS A 357 9.11 -17.61 4.49
CA LYS A 357 9.12 -19.06 4.27
C LYS A 357 10.51 -19.66 4.54
N PRO A 358 10.58 -20.93 5.01
CA PRO A 358 11.85 -21.63 5.15
C PRO A 358 12.69 -21.61 3.87
N GLY A 359 13.98 -21.33 4.00
CA GLY A 359 14.92 -21.28 2.86
C GLY A 359 14.83 -20.04 1.98
N LYS A 360 13.82 -19.19 2.13
CA LYS A 360 13.78 -17.87 1.48
C LYS A 360 14.63 -16.87 2.27
N ARG A 361 15.13 -15.85 1.57
CA ARG A 361 15.90 -14.75 2.17
C ARG A 361 15.10 -13.46 2.07
N HIS A 362 15.12 -12.67 3.12
CA HIS A 362 14.66 -11.28 3.13
C HIS A 362 15.23 -10.61 4.38
N VAL A 363 15.42 -9.29 4.35
CA VAL A 363 15.81 -8.51 5.54
C VAL A 363 14.76 -8.50 6.65
N TYR A 364 13.53 -8.93 6.36
CA TYR A 364 12.39 -8.97 7.30
C TYR A 364 11.97 -10.43 7.46
N GLY A 365 12.06 -10.94 8.69
CA GLY A 365 11.61 -12.30 9.02
C GLY A 365 10.09 -12.39 9.20
N LYS A 366 9.47 -11.28 9.63
CA LYS A 366 8.01 -11.15 9.76
C LYS A 366 7.58 -9.72 9.43
N ARG A 367 6.40 -9.57 8.83
CA ARG A 367 5.69 -8.30 8.70
C ARG A 367 4.30 -8.44 9.32
N VAL A 368 3.82 -7.39 9.99
CA VAL A 368 2.44 -7.24 10.43
C VAL A 368 1.92 -5.96 9.78
N MET A 369 0.98 -6.10 8.86
CA MET A 369 0.40 -4.98 8.12
C MET A 369 -1.04 -4.74 8.55
N TYR A 370 -1.43 -3.48 8.58
CA TYR A 370 -2.75 -3.04 8.99
C TYR A 370 -3.41 -2.34 7.81
N LEU A 371 -4.33 -3.04 7.17
CA LEU A 371 -5.00 -2.59 5.95
C LEU A 371 -6.32 -1.94 6.33
N ASP A 372 -6.49 -0.68 5.96
CA ASP A 372 -7.75 0.03 6.14
C ASP A 372 -8.88 -0.74 5.44
N GLU A 373 -9.98 -0.95 6.16
CA GLU A 373 -11.07 -1.80 5.68
C GLU A 373 -11.83 -1.17 4.50
N ASP A 374 -11.92 0.16 4.44
CA ASP A 374 -12.67 0.87 3.39
C ASP A 374 -11.91 0.92 2.06
N THR A 375 -10.57 1.01 2.13
CA THR A 375 -9.70 1.23 0.97
C THR A 375 -8.87 0.02 0.56
N TRP A 376 -8.69 -0.95 1.46
CA TRP A 376 -7.75 -2.08 1.36
C TRP A 376 -6.26 -1.68 1.35
N ALA A 377 -5.95 -0.39 1.42
CA ALA A 377 -4.59 0.09 1.47
C ALA A 377 -3.99 -0.15 2.87
N ALA A 378 -2.74 -0.62 2.93
CA ALA A 378 -1.99 -0.68 4.17
C ALA A 378 -1.72 0.74 4.65
N ALA A 379 -2.16 1.05 5.87
CA ALA A 379 -1.91 2.34 6.51
C ALA A 379 -0.71 2.27 7.48
N LEU A 380 -0.45 1.08 8.05
CA LEU A 380 0.66 0.81 8.96
C LEU A 380 1.32 -0.54 8.61
N ALA A 381 2.62 -0.66 8.86
CA ALA A 381 3.35 -1.93 8.79
C ALA A 381 4.48 -2.00 9.83
N ASP A 382 4.42 -3.02 10.69
CA ASP A 382 5.44 -3.34 11.68
C ASP A 382 6.30 -4.50 11.14
N ASN A 383 7.60 -4.25 10.93
CA ASN A 383 8.54 -5.19 10.32
C ASN A 383 9.58 -5.66 11.32
N TYR A 384 9.71 -6.98 11.44
CA TYR A 384 10.59 -7.66 12.38
C TYR A 384 11.75 -8.30 11.63
N ASP A 385 12.95 -8.22 12.19
CA ASP A 385 14.15 -8.79 11.61
C ASP A 385 14.16 -10.34 11.68
N GLY A 386 15.22 -10.97 11.17
CA GLY A 386 15.38 -12.43 11.20
C GLY A 386 15.52 -13.04 12.60
N LYS A 387 15.66 -12.22 13.66
CA LYS A 387 15.69 -12.65 15.06
C LYS A 387 14.37 -12.39 15.78
N GLY A 388 13.37 -11.85 15.08
CA GLY A 388 12.07 -11.50 15.63
C GLY A 388 12.05 -10.18 16.40
N GLN A 389 13.09 -9.35 16.30
CA GLN A 389 13.10 -8.01 16.89
C GLN A 389 12.32 -7.04 15.99
N LEU A 390 11.42 -6.25 16.58
CA LEU A 390 10.79 -5.13 15.87
C LEU A 390 11.87 -4.14 15.46
N TRP A 391 12.08 -4.00 14.14
CA TRP A 391 13.15 -3.17 13.59
C TRP A 391 12.60 -1.92 12.93
N ARG A 392 11.55 -2.07 12.09
CA ARG A 392 11.00 -0.94 11.34
C ARG A 392 9.50 -0.82 11.54
N THR A 393 9.03 0.42 11.61
CA THR A 393 7.60 0.74 11.58
C THR A 393 7.37 1.74 10.48
N ASN A 394 6.45 1.42 9.59
CA ASN A 394 6.15 2.24 8.43
C ASN A 394 4.70 2.68 8.50
N MET A 395 4.42 3.88 8.02
CA MET A 395 3.07 4.42 7.95
C MET A 395 2.85 5.10 6.59
N GLN A 396 1.63 5.03 6.10
CA GLN A 396 1.23 5.57 4.82
C GLN A 396 0.02 6.48 5.04
N ALA A 397 0.22 7.78 4.86
CA ALA A 397 -0.88 8.73 4.86
C ALA A 397 -1.69 8.60 3.56
N SER A 398 -2.98 8.89 3.63
CA SER A 398 -3.90 8.88 2.50
C SER A 398 -4.73 10.16 2.45
N ILE A 399 -5.19 10.48 1.25
CA ILE A 399 -6.26 11.45 1.00
C ILE A 399 -7.30 10.82 0.07
N TYR A 400 -8.51 11.36 0.04
CA TYR A 400 -9.42 11.11 -1.07
C TYR A 400 -9.11 12.09 -2.22
N ALA A 401 -8.68 11.56 -3.36
CA ALA A 401 -8.39 12.33 -4.57
C ALA A 401 -9.69 12.50 -5.39
N TYR A 402 -10.16 13.74 -5.47
CA TYR A 402 -11.48 14.06 -6.00
C TYR A 402 -11.65 13.71 -7.49
N GLU A 403 -10.61 13.93 -8.29
CA GLU A 403 -10.52 13.58 -9.71
C GLU A 403 -10.44 12.08 -9.98
N LEU A 404 -9.85 11.33 -9.05
CA LEU A 404 -9.81 9.87 -9.12
C LEU A 404 -11.16 9.27 -8.73
N GLN A 405 -11.94 10.01 -7.94
CA GLN A 405 -13.04 9.47 -7.16
C GLN A 405 -12.59 8.22 -6.40
N GLY A 406 -11.51 8.35 -5.64
CA GLY A 406 -10.88 7.24 -4.94
C GLY A 406 -9.76 7.73 -4.03
N PHE A 407 -9.24 6.83 -3.21
CA PHE A 407 -8.20 7.14 -2.25
C PHE A 407 -6.82 7.07 -2.89
N HIS A 408 -5.96 8.03 -2.54
CA HIS A 408 -4.61 8.13 -3.06
C HIS A 408 -3.60 8.15 -1.91
N ALA A 409 -2.58 7.29 -2.02
CA ALA A 409 -1.47 7.25 -1.09
C ALA A 409 -0.64 8.54 -1.18
N ARG A 410 -0.46 9.23 -0.06
CA ARG A 410 0.35 10.45 0.06
C ARG A 410 1.61 10.18 0.84
N VAL A 411 2.03 11.07 1.74
CA VAL A 411 3.30 10.95 2.45
C VAL A 411 3.42 9.59 3.12
N ALA A 412 4.49 8.87 2.80
CA ALA A 412 4.86 7.63 3.48
C ALA A 412 6.04 7.91 4.40
N VAL A 413 6.04 7.33 5.60
CA VAL A 413 7.13 7.49 6.56
C VAL A 413 7.63 6.11 6.96
N TYR A 414 8.90 5.85 6.67
CA TYR A 414 9.59 4.61 7.01
C TYR A 414 10.55 4.88 8.16
N HIS A 415 10.44 4.13 9.26
CA HIS A 415 11.27 4.36 10.45
C HIS A 415 12.21 3.19 10.70
N ASP A 416 13.46 3.49 11.07
CA ASP A 416 14.36 2.53 11.70
C ASP A 416 14.34 2.77 13.21
N LEU A 417 13.71 1.87 13.97
CA LEU A 417 13.53 2.01 15.41
C LEU A 417 14.82 1.77 16.20
N ILE A 418 15.83 1.15 15.59
CA ILE A 418 17.13 0.90 16.22
C ILE A 418 18.02 2.13 16.01
N ALA A 419 18.23 2.52 14.76
CA ALA A 419 19.08 3.65 14.39
C ALA A 419 18.45 5.00 14.78
N GLY A 420 17.11 5.12 14.75
CA GLY A 420 16.39 6.37 14.99
C GLY A 420 16.35 7.32 13.80
N SER A 421 16.70 6.82 12.62
CA SER A 421 16.54 7.52 11.34
C SER A 421 15.16 7.23 10.74
N TYR A 422 14.68 8.13 9.90
CA TYR A 422 13.44 7.94 9.16
C TYR A 422 13.52 8.51 7.74
N LEU A 423 12.76 7.94 6.82
CA LEU A 423 12.56 8.43 5.46
C LEU A 423 11.12 8.92 5.31
N ALA A 424 10.93 10.18 4.94
CA ALA A 424 9.67 10.68 4.41
C ALA A 424 9.70 10.65 2.88
N ASP A 425 8.72 9.99 2.27
CA ASP A 425 8.58 9.80 0.82
C ASP A 425 7.29 10.48 0.33
N ARG A 426 7.17 10.71 -0.99
CA ARG A 426 6.04 11.37 -1.66
C ARG A 426 5.78 12.82 -1.21
N LEU A 427 6.81 13.52 -0.74
CA LEU A 427 6.71 14.92 -0.34
C LEU A 427 6.54 15.82 -1.57
N ILE A 428 5.58 16.74 -1.52
CA ILE A 428 5.29 17.69 -2.61
C ILE A 428 5.25 19.15 -2.14
N ASN A 429 5.71 19.48 -0.93
CA ASN A 429 5.62 20.84 -0.38
C ASN A 429 6.31 21.90 -1.25
N ASP A 430 7.36 21.51 -1.99
CA ASP A 430 8.06 22.38 -2.95
C ASP A 430 7.80 21.97 -4.42
N GLN A 431 6.79 21.14 -4.69
CA GLN A 431 6.52 20.57 -6.01
C GLN A 431 5.05 20.78 -6.39
N ASP A 432 4.73 20.66 -7.69
CA ASP A 432 3.35 20.60 -8.14
C ASP A 432 2.62 19.38 -7.56
N ALA A 433 1.29 19.44 -7.53
CA ALA A 433 0.50 18.27 -7.16
C ALA A 433 0.61 17.18 -8.25
N PRO A 434 0.46 15.89 -7.88
CA PRO A 434 0.38 14.81 -8.84
C PRO A 434 -0.70 15.06 -9.91
N LYS A 435 -0.39 14.74 -11.16
CA LYS A 435 -1.39 14.66 -12.22
C LYS A 435 -1.96 13.24 -12.23
N LEU A 436 -3.19 13.09 -11.75
CA LEU A 436 -3.91 11.83 -11.69
C LEU A 436 -4.91 11.75 -12.84
N ASN A 437 -4.77 10.74 -13.70
CA ASN A 437 -5.58 10.51 -14.89
C ASN A 437 -5.62 11.68 -15.90
N ALA A 438 -4.68 12.63 -15.81
CA ALA A 438 -4.63 13.84 -16.63
C ALA A 438 -3.33 13.96 -17.47
N SER A 439 -2.68 12.82 -17.73
CA SER A 439 -1.44 12.74 -18.51
C SER A 439 -1.67 12.10 -19.88
N ASP A 440 -0.88 12.52 -20.87
CA ASP A 440 -0.98 12.11 -22.27
C ASP A 440 -0.15 10.87 -22.62
N PHE A 441 0.73 10.40 -21.72
CA PHE A 441 1.52 9.19 -21.96
C PHE A 441 0.65 7.93 -22.11
N ASP A 442 1.18 6.96 -22.85
CA ASP A 442 0.60 5.65 -23.08
C ASP A 442 1.66 4.54 -22.97
N ALA A 443 1.29 3.29 -23.26
CA ALA A 443 2.19 2.15 -23.14
C ALA A 443 3.48 2.27 -23.99
N SER A 444 3.46 3.01 -25.10
CA SER A 444 4.64 3.21 -25.95
C SER A 444 5.75 4.00 -25.26
N ASN A 445 5.39 4.83 -24.27
CA ASN A 445 6.34 5.56 -23.44
C ASN A 445 7.11 4.64 -22.48
N PHE A 446 6.59 3.45 -22.15
CA PHE A 446 7.14 2.50 -21.18
C PHE A 446 7.92 1.36 -21.85
N THR A 447 8.73 1.70 -22.86
CA THR A 447 9.54 0.73 -23.60
C THR A 447 11.03 0.98 -23.41
N VAL A 448 11.84 -0.07 -23.57
CA VAL A 448 13.31 0.05 -23.59
C VAL A 448 13.79 1.02 -24.68
N ALA A 449 13.06 1.10 -25.81
CA ALA A 449 13.34 2.06 -26.88
C ALA A 449 13.11 3.51 -26.42
N SER A 450 11.98 3.79 -25.76
CA SER A 450 11.68 5.09 -25.15
C SER A 450 12.76 5.47 -24.13
N LEU A 451 13.16 4.53 -23.28
CA LEU A 451 14.22 4.71 -22.28
C LEU A 451 15.55 5.15 -22.92
N ARG A 452 15.95 4.52 -24.03
CA ARG A 452 17.16 4.89 -24.80
C ARG A 452 17.04 6.27 -25.45
N LYS A 453 15.84 6.67 -25.86
CA LYS A 453 15.59 8.00 -26.46
C LYS A 453 15.67 9.10 -25.39
N GLN A 454 15.14 8.86 -24.19
CA GLN A 454 15.20 9.82 -23.08
C GLN A 454 16.59 9.95 -22.47
N GLY A 455 17.41 8.89 -22.53
CA GLY A 455 18.77 8.91 -22.02
C GLY A 455 19.80 9.60 -22.93
N ARG A 456 19.46 9.89 -24.20
CA ARG A 456 20.28 10.69 -25.13
C ARG A 456 20.05 12.16 -24.88
#